data_AF-A0A8C7IPL4-F1
#
_entry.id   AF-A0A8C7IPL4-F1
#
_cell.length_a   1.000
_cell.length_b   1.000
_cell.length_c   1.000
_cell.angle_alpha   90.00
_cell.angle_beta   90.00
_cell.angle_gamma   90.00
#
_symmetry.space_group_name_H-M   'P 1'
#
loop_
_entity.id
_entity.type
_entity.pdbx_description
1 polymer ?
#
loop_
_entity_poly.entity_id
_entity_poly.type
_entity_poly.pdbx_seq_one_letter_code
_entity_poly.pdbx_strand_id
1 'polypeptide(L)'
;VREQKEREKAKEPKEKEREQKERERREKEKEREREREKEKQREREREEEKEREEKEKRHPPPQEKVERRSRGGGEKKTERPSRARPVKAEPPPKKRKKWQKEVPSDSDSSTDGPSEDQAPVRGGMNSRAMREMFRSYIEMLVSTALDPDMIQALEDTDDELYLPPMRKIDSLLNEQKRRLLRRVNMSGQHQETLHTFPKMTADPLDSGAVKLHLGGECYNRKTLNRVKKSTVPKQQDLKLSTETCRVYSLYHSLHHYKYHTFLNCKKETDSIEQAAEDPGQEEVVQQCMANQGWLETLFNSFIDLLTLSTKA
;
A
#
# COMPACT_ATOMS: atom_id res chain seq x y z
N VAL A 1 18.01 -34.01 -57.03
CA VAL A 1 16.78 -33.31 -56.58
C VAL A 1 15.87 -34.19 -55.71
N ARG A 2 15.45 -35.40 -56.15
CA ARG A 2 14.54 -36.27 -55.39
C ARG A 2 15.14 -36.80 -54.06
N GLU A 3 16.41 -37.19 -54.08
CA GLU A 3 17.15 -37.69 -52.90
C GLU A 3 17.40 -36.61 -51.82
N GLN A 4 17.65 -35.37 -52.23
CA GLN A 4 17.80 -34.24 -51.31
C GLN A 4 16.48 -33.92 -50.58
N LYS A 5 15.36 -33.98 -51.31
CA LYS A 5 14.03 -33.71 -50.77
C LYS A 5 13.56 -34.80 -49.79
N GLU A 6 14.01 -36.04 -49.96
CA GLU A 6 13.75 -37.12 -49.00
C GLU A 6 14.63 -37.02 -47.74
N ARG A 7 15.89 -36.60 -47.88
CA ARG A 7 16.76 -36.31 -46.73
C ARG A 7 16.28 -35.13 -45.88
N GLU A 8 15.73 -34.08 -46.49
CA GLU A 8 15.15 -32.94 -45.75
C GLU A 8 13.86 -33.35 -45.01
N LYS A 9 12.97 -34.11 -45.67
CA LYS A 9 11.76 -34.64 -45.02
C LYS A 9 12.03 -35.54 -43.82
N ALA A 10 13.18 -36.23 -43.78
CA ALA A 10 13.58 -37.07 -42.65
C ALA A 10 14.25 -36.29 -41.49
N LYS A 11 14.74 -35.06 -41.74
CA LYS A 11 15.39 -34.21 -40.72
C LYS A 11 14.38 -33.39 -39.91
N GLU A 12 13.34 -32.89 -40.57
CA GLU A 12 12.30 -32.07 -39.96
C GLU A 12 11.60 -32.73 -38.74
N PRO A 13 11.21 -34.02 -38.74
CA PRO A 13 10.61 -34.65 -37.57
C PRO A 13 11.60 -34.86 -36.41
N LYS A 14 12.90 -35.10 -36.70
CA LYS A 14 13.93 -35.27 -35.67
C LYS A 14 14.26 -33.95 -34.96
N GLU A 15 14.20 -32.84 -35.68
CA GLU A 15 14.41 -31.50 -35.13
C GLU A 15 13.25 -31.08 -34.24
N LYS A 16 12.01 -31.32 -34.68
CA LYS A 16 10.79 -31.10 -33.87
C LYS A 16 10.78 -31.94 -32.58
N GLU A 17 11.20 -33.21 -32.64
CA GLU A 17 11.32 -34.06 -31.44
C GLU A 17 12.36 -33.51 -30.45
N ARG A 18 13.46 -32.95 -30.96
CA ARG A 18 14.53 -32.35 -30.14
C ARG A 18 14.07 -31.05 -29.47
N GLU A 19 13.38 -30.18 -30.20
CA GLU A 19 12.77 -28.97 -29.63
C GLU A 19 11.71 -29.30 -28.57
N GLN A 20 10.87 -30.31 -28.82
CA GLN A 20 9.86 -30.74 -27.85
C GLN A 20 10.50 -31.27 -26.56
N LYS A 21 11.56 -32.08 -26.66
CA LYS A 21 12.31 -32.56 -25.50
C LYS A 21 13.01 -31.43 -24.74
N GLU A 22 13.53 -30.42 -25.44
CA GLU A 22 14.14 -29.27 -24.80
C GLU A 22 13.11 -28.42 -24.05
N ARG A 23 11.94 -28.21 -24.66
CA ARG A 23 10.82 -27.49 -24.02
C ARG A 23 10.32 -28.20 -22.77
N GLU A 24 10.14 -29.52 -22.84
CA GLU A 24 9.72 -30.32 -21.67
C GLU A 24 10.75 -30.28 -20.55
N ARG A 25 12.05 -30.26 -20.89
CA ARG A 25 13.13 -30.12 -19.90
C ARG A 25 13.12 -28.75 -19.23
N ARG A 26 12.91 -27.67 -19.99
CA ARG A 26 12.77 -26.30 -19.46
C ARG A 26 11.54 -26.15 -18.57
N GLU A 27 10.42 -26.78 -18.92
CA GLU A 27 9.20 -26.76 -18.11
C GLU A 27 9.41 -27.51 -16.77
N LYS A 28 10.05 -28.69 -16.80
CA LYS A 28 10.42 -29.43 -15.58
C LYS A 28 11.39 -28.68 -14.67
N GLU A 29 12.32 -27.91 -15.25
CA GLU A 29 13.25 -27.09 -14.48
C GLU A 29 12.54 -25.92 -13.78
N LYS A 30 11.65 -25.22 -14.48
CA LYS A 30 10.80 -24.17 -13.92
C LYS A 30 9.88 -24.69 -12.81
N GLU A 31 9.36 -25.90 -12.96
CA GLU A 31 8.52 -26.52 -11.92
C GLU A 31 9.32 -26.82 -10.65
N ARG A 32 10.53 -27.38 -10.78
CA ARG A 32 11.44 -27.63 -9.66
C ARG A 32 11.88 -26.35 -8.95
N GLU A 33 12.09 -25.27 -9.69
CA GLU A 33 12.43 -23.97 -9.11
C GLU A 33 11.27 -23.42 -8.27
N ARG A 34 10.04 -23.49 -8.78
CA ARG A 34 8.82 -23.10 -8.05
C ARG A 34 8.60 -23.94 -6.79
N GLU A 35 8.90 -25.23 -6.82
CA GLU A 35 8.83 -26.07 -5.61
C GLU A 35 9.86 -25.65 -4.56
N ARG A 36 11.10 -25.36 -4.96
CA ARG A 36 12.14 -24.87 -4.05
C ARG A 36 11.79 -23.52 -3.42
N GLU A 37 11.17 -22.62 -4.16
CA GLU A 37 10.69 -21.34 -3.61
C GLU A 37 9.56 -21.54 -2.60
N LYS A 38 8.61 -22.42 -2.89
CA LYS A 38 7.53 -22.77 -1.95
C LYS A 38 8.07 -23.41 -0.67
N GLU A 39 9.09 -24.26 -0.77
CA GLU A 39 9.74 -24.87 0.39
C GLU A 39 10.45 -23.83 1.25
N LYS A 40 11.23 -22.93 0.63
CA LYS A 40 11.87 -21.79 1.33
C LYS A 40 10.86 -20.88 2.03
N GLN A 41 9.72 -20.62 1.40
CA GLN A 41 8.66 -19.81 2.02
C GLN A 41 8.07 -20.50 3.25
N ARG A 42 7.79 -21.81 3.16
CA ARG A 42 7.29 -22.60 4.30
C ARG A 42 8.28 -22.68 5.45
N GLU A 43 9.58 -22.72 5.16
CA GLU A 43 10.62 -22.71 6.18
C GLU A 43 10.67 -21.36 6.91
N ARG A 44 10.62 -20.25 6.18
CA ARG A 44 10.53 -18.90 6.76
C ARG A 44 9.30 -18.71 7.65
N GLU A 45 8.14 -19.18 7.20
CA GLU A 45 6.90 -19.12 8.00
C GLU A 45 7.04 -19.91 9.31
N ARG A 46 7.69 -21.09 9.28
CA ARG A 46 7.96 -21.89 10.49
C ARG A 46 8.97 -21.23 11.43
N GLU A 47 9.96 -20.51 10.90
CA GLU A 47 10.91 -19.76 11.73
C GLU A 47 10.23 -18.56 12.40
N GLU A 48 9.40 -17.82 11.67
CA GLU A 48 8.62 -16.71 12.23
C GLU A 48 7.63 -17.17 13.31
N GLU A 49 6.99 -18.33 13.12
CA GLU A 49 6.09 -18.93 14.12
C GLU A 49 6.85 -19.30 15.41
N LYS A 50 8.02 -19.93 15.28
CA LYS A 50 8.88 -20.23 16.44
C LYS A 50 9.35 -18.98 17.17
N GLU A 51 9.70 -17.92 16.44
CA GLU A 51 10.12 -16.65 17.05
C GLU A 51 8.96 -15.96 17.80
N ARG A 52 7.73 -16.06 17.26
CA ARG A 52 6.51 -15.59 17.94
C ARG A 52 6.23 -16.35 19.23
N GLU A 53 6.29 -17.68 19.20
CA GLU A 53 6.12 -18.51 20.39
C GLU A 53 7.21 -18.23 21.46
N GLU A 54 8.46 -18.00 21.05
CA GLU A 54 9.54 -17.67 21.98
C GLU A 54 9.33 -16.30 22.63
N LYS A 55 8.86 -15.30 21.88
CA LYS A 55 8.51 -13.98 22.42
C LYS A 55 7.34 -14.05 23.40
N GLU A 56 6.35 -14.90 23.13
CA GLU A 56 5.20 -15.10 24.02
C GLU A 56 5.61 -15.81 25.33
N LYS A 57 6.54 -16.78 25.28
CA LYS A 57 7.08 -17.44 26.48
C LYS A 57 7.97 -16.52 27.34
N ARG A 58 8.55 -15.47 26.77
CA ARG A 58 9.41 -14.50 27.49
C ARG A 58 8.64 -13.38 28.19
N HIS A 59 7.36 -13.18 27.89
CA HIS A 59 6.52 -12.17 28.51
C HIS A 59 5.25 -12.80 29.13
N PRO A 60 5.23 -13.11 30.44
CA PRO A 60 3.97 -13.46 31.09
C PRO A 60 3.03 -12.24 31.10
N PRO A 61 1.70 -12.44 31.03
CA PRO A 61 0.74 -11.35 30.95
C PRO A 61 0.76 -10.49 32.23
N PRO A 62 0.46 -9.18 32.15
CA PRO A 62 0.36 -8.31 33.32
C PRO A 62 -0.79 -8.79 34.20
N GLN A 63 -0.49 -9.12 35.46
CA GLN A 63 -1.53 -9.38 36.46
C GLN A 63 -2.32 -8.10 36.72
N GLU A 64 -3.62 -8.12 36.42
CA GLU A 64 -4.59 -7.12 36.85
C GLU A 64 -4.54 -6.96 38.37
N LYS A 65 -4.36 -5.72 38.83
CA LYS A 65 -4.57 -5.34 40.22
C LYS A 65 -6.06 -5.44 40.54
N VAL A 66 -6.47 -6.53 41.17
CA VAL A 66 -7.77 -6.63 41.84
C VAL A 66 -7.63 -6.09 43.26
N GLU A 67 -8.52 -5.15 43.60
CA GLU A 67 -8.63 -4.46 44.87
C GLU A 67 -8.79 -5.39 46.08
N ARG A 68 -8.18 -4.97 47.19
CA ARG A 68 -8.29 -5.57 48.52
C ARG A 68 -9.72 -5.47 49.07
N ARG A 69 -10.27 -6.59 49.54
CA ARG A 69 -11.23 -6.62 50.66
C ARG A 69 -10.91 -7.75 51.64
N SER A 70 -11.07 -7.42 52.91
CA SER A 70 -10.55 -8.05 54.13
C SER A 70 -11.25 -9.35 54.57
N ARG A 71 -10.50 -10.25 55.24
CA ARG A 71 -10.67 -10.72 56.65
C ARG A 71 -10.27 -12.20 56.85
N GLY A 72 -9.42 -12.43 57.87
CA GLY A 72 -9.67 -13.46 58.90
C GLY A 72 -8.90 -14.78 58.87
N GLY A 73 -7.89 -14.90 59.75
CA GLY A 73 -7.78 -16.02 60.71
C GLY A 73 -6.98 -17.27 60.34
N GLY A 74 -6.06 -17.70 61.23
CA GLY A 74 -5.66 -19.10 61.40
C GLY A 74 -4.16 -19.37 61.47
N GLU A 75 -3.67 -19.72 62.66
CA GLU A 75 -2.27 -20.00 63.03
C GLU A 75 -1.76 -21.41 62.63
N LYS A 76 -0.46 -21.55 62.29
CA LYS A 76 0.61 -22.31 63.02
C LYS A 76 1.74 -22.84 62.11
N LYS A 77 2.98 -22.51 62.53
CA LYS A 77 4.28 -23.23 62.55
C LYS A 77 4.60 -24.21 61.38
N THR A 78 5.77 -24.15 60.74
CA THR A 78 7.09 -24.54 61.33
C THR A 78 8.31 -24.04 60.53
N GLU A 79 9.37 -23.76 61.31
CA GLU A 79 10.82 -23.93 61.07
C GLU A 79 11.58 -23.26 59.90
N ARG A 80 12.59 -22.48 60.32
CA ARG A 80 13.79 -22.03 59.61
C ARG A 80 14.98 -22.82 60.20
N PRO A 81 16.12 -23.00 59.51
CA PRO A 81 17.22 -22.02 59.67
C PRO A 81 18.13 -21.87 58.42
N SER A 82 18.33 -20.65 57.88
CA SER A 82 19.52 -19.77 58.04
C SER A 82 20.89 -20.24 57.50
N ARG A 83 21.45 -19.44 56.56
CA ARG A 83 22.86 -18.98 56.33
C ARG A 83 23.15 -18.94 54.82
N ALA A 84 23.88 -18.03 54.21
CA ALA A 84 24.67 -16.88 54.65
C ALA A 84 24.87 -15.94 53.43
N ARG A 85 25.01 -14.64 53.69
CA ARG A 85 25.81 -13.69 52.91
C ARG A 85 26.91 -13.22 53.88
N PRO A 86 28.12 -12.76 53.48
CA PRO A 86 28.21 -11.46 52.78
C PRO A 86 29.50 -11.14 51.96
N VAL A 87 29.52 -9.91 51.43
CA VAL A 87 30.64 -9.05 50.96
C VAL A 87 31.47 -9.51 49.74
N LYS A 88 31.94 -8.68 48.80
CA LYS A 88 32.39 -7.27 48.78
C LYS A 88 32.50 -6.90 47.28
N ALA A 89 31.98 -5.78 46.77
CA ALA A 89 32.74 -4.54 46.61
C ALA A 89 31.82 -3.33 46.32
N GLU A 90 32.32 -2.17 46.73
CA GLU A 90 31.72 -0.83 46.91
C GLU A 90 32.02 0.10 45.68
N PRO A 91 31.67 1.41 45.64
CA PRO A 91 30.65 1.93 44.72
C PRO A 91 31.13 3.18 43.91
N PRO A 92 30.31 4.22 43.58
CA PRO A 92 30.20 4.83 42.23
C PRO A 92 30.97 6.17 42.10
N PRO A 93 30.67 7.00 41.07
CA PRO A 93 30.13 8.29 41.47
C PRO A 93 29.02 8.85 40.58
N LYS A 94 27.99 9.36 41.26
CA LYS A 94 27.14 10.44 40.77
C LYS A 94 28.01 11.70 40.63
N LYS A 95 28.09 12.31 39.45
CA LYS A 95 28.46 13.73 39.32
C LYS A 95 27.24 14.60 39.05
N ARG A 96 27.02 15.44 40.04
CA ARG A 96 26.07 16.54 40.23
C ARG A 96 26.44 17.72 39.32
N LYS A 97 25.45 18.43 38.77
CA LYS A 97 25.48 19.91 38.73
C LYS A 97 24.05 20.46 38.78
N LYS A 98 23.65 20.84 39.99
CA LYS A 98 22.76 21.97 40.29
C LYS A 98 23.55 23.26 39.95
N TRP A 99 23.05 24.45 39.60
CA TRP A 99 21.93 25.28 40.06
C TRP A 99 21.65 26.31 38.93
N GLN A 100 20.39 26.56 38.54
CA GLN A 100 19.57 27.73 38.89
C GLN A 100 20.27 29.09 38.95
N LYS A 101 19.78 30.04 38.15
CA LYS A 101 19.62 31.44 38.54
C LYS A 101 18.35 32.02 37.90
N GLU A 102 17.46 32.45 38.77
CA GLU A 102 16.22 33.19 38.54
C GLU A 102 16.52 34.61 38.05
N VAL A 103 15.60 35.21 37.28
CA VAL A 103 14.66 36.24 37.79
C VAL A 103 13.53 36.50 36.77
N PRO A 104 12.34 36.97 37.22
CA PRO A 104 11.08 36.99 36.48
C PRO A 104 10.71 38.37 35.91
N SER A 105 9.83 38.41 34.91
CA SER A 105 9.01 39.58 34.59
C SER A 105 7.69 39.15 33.97
N ASP A 106 6.60 39.47 34.65
CA ASP A 106 5.21 39.36 34.21
C ASP A 106 4.92 40.23 32.98
N SER A 107 4.12 39.70 32.06
CA SER A 107 3.07 40.45 31.33
C SER A 107 2.13 39.47 30.64
N ASP A 108 0.87 39.55 31.05
CA ASP A 108 -0.31 39.02 30.39
C ASP A 108 -0.35 39.37 28.89
N SER A 109 -0.57 38.36 28.05
CA SER A 109 -1.42 38.51 26.88
C SER A 109 -1.95 37.15 26.44
N SER A 110 -3.23 36.96 26.75
CA SER A 110 -4.14 36.04 26.09
C SER A 110 -3.91 35.96 24.58
N THR A 111 -3.60 34.77 24.08
CA THR A 111 -3.91 34.40 22.70
C THR A 111 -4.42 32.96 22.74
N ASP A 112 -5.73 32.80 22.58
CA ASP A 112 -6.36 31.53 22.23
C ASP A 112 -5.70 31.01 20.93
N GLY A 113 -4.73 30.10 21.09
CA GLY A 113 -4.23 29.27 20.02
C GLY A 113 -5.16 28.08 19.83
N PRO A 114 -5.52 27.69 18.59
CA PRO A 114 -6.42 26.56 18.39
C PRO A 114 -5.73 25.29 18.88
N SER A 115 -6.41 24.61 19.80
CA SER A 115 -6.12 23.27 20.31
C SER A 115 -5.41 22.38 19.29
N GLU A 116 -4.13 22.09 19.54
CA GLU A 116 -3.25 21.22 18.76
C GLU A 116 -3.60 19.72 18.91
N ASP A 117 -4.87 19.35 18.99
CA ASP A 117 -5.29 17.96 19.19
C ASP A 117 -5.89 17.29 17.93
N GLN A 118 -5.39 17.68 16.74
CA GLN A 118 -5.62 16.96 15.47
C GLN A 118 -4.39 16.85 14.57
N ALA A 119 -3.19 17.20 15.05
CA ALA A 119 -2.01 17.42 14.21
C ALA A 119 -0.97 16.30 14.04
N PRO A 120 -1.05 15.07 14.60
CA PRO A 120 -0.01 14.07 14.28
C PRO A 120 -0.17 13.48 12.87
N VAL A 121 -1.41 13.39 12.36
CA VAL A 121 -1.73 12.60 11.16
C VAL A 121 -1.54 13.39 9.87
N ARG A 122 -1.95 14.67 9.81
CA ARG A 122 -1.67 15.53 8.64
C ARG A 122 -0.19 15.90 8.52
N GLY A 123 0.53 16.03 9.64
CA GLY A 123 1.93 16.48 9.67
C GLY A 123 2.92 15.48 9.07
N GLY A 124 2.71 14.18 9.26
CA GLY A 124 3.62 13.14 8.73
C GLY A 124 3.48 12.89 7.23
N MET A 125 2.28 13.06 6.68
CA MET A 125 1.97 12.75 5.28
C MET A 125 2.28 13.91 4.34
N ASN A 126 2.34 15.14 4.84
CA ASN A 126 2.68 16.34 4.07
C ASN A 126 4.17 16.68 4.07
N SER A 127 5.03 15.69 4.31
CA SER A 127 6.48 15.88 4.35
C SER A 127 7.08 16.08 2.96
N ARG A 128 8.22 16.78 2.89
CA ARG A 128 9.01 16.94 1.66
C ARG A 128 9.36 15.58 1.04
N ALA A 129 9.72 14.60 1.86
CA ALA A 129 10.02 13.25 1.41
C ALA A 129 8.80 12.56 0.75
N MET A 130 7.58 12.75 1.29
CA MET A 130 6.37 12.22 0.66
C MET A 130 6.10 12.90 -0.69
N ARG A 131 6.35 14.22 -0.79
CA ARG A 131 6.20 14.97 -2.06
C ARG A 131 7.17 14.49 -3.13
N GLU A 132 8.44 14.29 -2.78
CA GLU A 132 9.46 13.77 -3.70
C GLU A 132 9.11 12.36 -4.16
N MET A 133 8.72 11.49 -3.23
CA MET A 133 8.24 10.14 -3.57
C MET A 133 7.01 10.17 -4.48
N PHE A 134 6.05 11.03 -4.19
CA PHE A 134 4.87 11.20 -5.03
C PHE A 134 5.24 11.74 -6.41
N ARG A 135 6.19 12.69 -6.49
CA ARG A 135 6.71 13.22 -7.74
C ARG A 135 7.32 12.12 -8.61
N SER A 136 8.17 11.25 -8.06
CA SER A 136 8.71 10.09 -8.79
C SER A 136 7.61 9.12 -9.24
N TYR A 137 6.57 8.94 -8.43
CA TYR A 137 5.41 8.14 -8.82
C TYR A 137 4.63 8.76 -9.99
N ILE A 138 4.44 10.08 -10.02
CA ILE A 138 3.81 10.77 -11.15
C ILE A 138 4.68 10.70 -12.40
N GLU A 139 5.98 10.91 -12.27
CA GLU A 139 6.93 10.80 -13.38
C GLU A 139 6.85 9.44 -14.06
N MET A 140 6.82 8.35 -13.27
CA MET A 140 6.60 7.00 -13.78
C MET A 140 5.26 6.86 -14.53
N LEU A 141 4.17 7.46 -14.01
CA LEU A 141 2.86 7.42 -14.68
C LEU A 141 2.82 8.26 -15.96
N VAL A 142 3.55 9.37 -16.02
CA VAL A 142 3.73 10.18 -17.22
C VAL A 142 4.52 9.38 -18.27
N SER A 143 5.63 8.75 -17.89
CA SER A 143 6.37 7.85 -18.78
C SER A 143 5.50 6.67 -19.25
N THR A 144 4.65 6.13 -18.38
CA THR A 144 3.70 5.06 -18.76
C THR A 144 2.63 5.54 -19.74
N ALA A 145 2.27 6.82 -19.71
CA ALA A 145 1.31 7.38 -20.67
C ALA A 145 1.88 7.48 -22.09
N LEU A 146 3.20 7.68 -22.19
CA LEU A 146 3.95 7.73 -23.44
C LEU A 146 4.39 6.35 -23.93
N ASP A 147 4.74 5.43 -23.01
CA ASP A 147 5.09 4.04 -23.27
C ASP A 147 4.27 3.07 -22.40
N PRO A 148 3.30 2.34 -22.98
CA PRO A 148 2.45 1.43 -22.23
C PRO A 148 3.18 0.21 -21.62
N ASP A 149 4.40 -0.08 -22.07
CA ASP A 149 5.21 -1.19 -21.55
C ASP A 149 6.14 -0.75 -20.40
N MET A 150 6.19 0.55 -20.08
CA MET A 150 7.05 1.12 -19.03
C MET A 150 6.97 0.39 -17.69
N ILE A 151 5.75 0.15 -17.17
CA ILE A 151 5.59 -0.57 -15.89
C ILE A 151 6.16 -1.98 -15.96
N GLN A 152 5.95 -2.68 -17.08
CA GLN A 152 6.46 -4.04 -17.26
C GLN A 152 7.99 -4.03 -17.34
N ALA A 153 8.56 -3.09 -18.10
CA ALA A 153 10.01 -2.93 -18.22
C ALA A 153 10.66 -2.64 -16.86
N LEU A 154 10.08 -1.75 -16.05
CA LEU A 154 10.56 -1.46 -14.70
C LEU A 154 10.53 -2.70 -13.80
N GLU A 155 9.44 -3.48 -13.85
CA GLU A 155 9.31 -4.72 -13.06
C GLU A 155 10.32 -5.79 -13.51
N ASP A 156 10.55 -5.93 -14.82
CA ASP A 156 11.48 -6.91 -15.38
C ASP A 156 12.95 -6.59 -15.07
N THR A 157 13.28 -5.30 -14.87
CA THR A 157 14.63 -4.84 -14.52
C THR A 157 14.84 -4.60 -13.02
N ASP A 158 13.80 -4.77 -12.19
CA ASP A 158 13.74 -4.38 -10.77
C ASP A 158 14.28 -2.96 -10.52
N ASP A 159 13.75 -1.99 -11.27
CA ASP A 159 14.19 -0.60 -11.21
C ASP A 159 14.14 0.00 -9.79
N GLU A 160 15.30 0.44 -9.30
CA GLU A 160 15.45 0.96 -7.94
C GLU A 160 14.94 2.40 -7.77
N LEU A 161 14.72 3.12 -8.87
CA LEU A 161 14.30 4.53 -8.84
C LEU A 161 12.78 4.67 -8.66
N TYR A 162 12.01 3.97 -9.47
CA TYR A 162 10.56 4.12 -9.59
C TYR A 162 9.76 3.05 -8.84
N LEU A 163 10.27 1.81 -8.74
CA LEU A 163 9.52 0.77 -8.05
C LEU A 163 9.34 1.04 -6.55
N PRO A 164 10.33 1.52 -5.78
CA PRO A 164 10.13 1.78 -4.36
C PRO A 164 9.08 2.86 -4.09
N PRO A 165 9.09 4.05 -4.76
CA PRO A 165 8.00 5.01 -4.66
C PRO A 165 6.63 4.44 -5.06
N MET A 166 6.56 3.71 -6.17
CA MET A 166 5.32 3.09 -6.64
C MET A 166 4.74 2.11 -5.61
N ARG A 167 5.54 1.16 -5.14
CA ARG A 167 5.15 0.18 -4.12
C ARG A 167 4.71 0.88 -2.83
N LYS A 168 5.37 1.97 -2.45
CA LYS A 168 5.02 2.72 -1.24
C LYS A 168 3.68 3.45 -1.36
N ILE A 169 3.41 4.12 -2.47
CA ILE A 169 2.11 4.76 -2.74
C ILE A 169 1.00 3.71 -2.82
N ASP A 170 1.22 2.62 -3.56
CA ASP A 170 0.26 1.51 -3.67
C ASP A 170 -0.04 0.88 -2.30
N SER A 171 0.97 0.78 -1.42
CA SER A 171 0.80 0.30 -0.04
C SER A 171 -0.07 1.25 0.80
N LEU A 172 0.15 2.57 0.71
CA LEU A 172 -0.67 3.56 1.43
C LEU A 172 -2.14 3.50 1.03
N LEU A 173 -2.42 3.39 -0.27
CA LEU A 173 -3.78 3.26 -0.80
C LEU A 173 -4.45 1.98 -0.30
N ASN A 174 -3.74 0.85 -0.36
CA ASN A 174 -4.26 -0.44 0.09
C ASN A 174 -4.46 -0.49 1.61
N GLU A 175 -3.63 0.18 2.40
CA GLU A 175 -3.83 0.31 3.83
C GLU A 175 -5.14 1.04 4.17
N GLN A 176 -5.42 2.16 3.50
CA GLN A 176 -6.69 2.86 3.69
C GLN A 176 -7.90 2.04 3.22
N LYS A 177 -7.79 1.31 2.10
CA LYS A 177 -8.85 0.39 1.65
C LYS A 177 -9.15 -0.67 2.70
N ARG A 178 -8.12 -1.31 3.27
CA ARG A 178 -8.28 -2.31 4.33
C ARG A 178 -8.92 -1.73 5.59
N ARG A 179 -8.63 -0.47 5.93
CA ARG A 179 -9.27 0.23 7.06
C ARG A 179 -10.75 0.45 6.82
N LEU A 180 -11.15 0.91 5.63
CA LEU A 180 -12.55 1.14 5.29
C LEU A 180 -13.37 -0.16 5.31
N LEU A 181 -12.81 -1.28 4.83
CA LEU A 181 -13.47 -2.59 4.87
C LEU A 181 -13.74 -3.09 6.30
N ARG A 182 -13.00 -2.61 7.31
CA ARG A 182 -13.27 -2.95 8.71
C ARG A 182 -14.43 -2.13 9.31
N ARG A 183 -14.81 -1.01 8.69
CA ARG A 183 -15.90 -0.14 9.17
C ARG A 183 -17.26 -0.50 8.59
N VAL A 184 -17.29 -1.10 7.40
CA VAL A 184 -18.54 -1.49 6.73
C VAL A 184 -18.46 -2.92 6.25
N ASN A 185 -19.57 -3.65 6.38
CA ASN A 185 -19.67 -5.01 5.87
C ASN A 185 -19.90 -5.01 4.36
N MET A 186 -18.84 -4.79 3.58
CA MET A 186 -18.87 -4.79 2.12
C MET A 186 -18.74 -6.22 1.58
N SER A 187 -19.82 -6.75 1.01
CA SER A 187 -19.84 -8.10 0.46
C SER A 187 -18.79 -8.28 -0.64
N GLY A 188 -18.33 -9.53 -0.86
CA GLY A 188 -17.40 -9.84 -1.95
C GLY A 188 -17.96 -9.40 -3.31
N GLN A 189 -19.26 -9.60 -3.56
CA GLN A 189 -19.93 -9.15 -4.77
C GLN A 189 -19.85 -7.62 -4.98
N HIS A 190 -20.03 -6.84 -3.92
CA HIS A 190 -19.88 -5.39 -4.00
C HIS A 190 -18.42 -4.99 -4.28
N GLN A 191 -17.45 -5.66 -3.66
CA GLN A 191 -16.03 -5.39 -3.93
C GLN A 191 -15.67 -5.67 -5.39
N GLU A 192 -16.06 -6.83 -5.92
CA GLU A 192 -15.81 -7.19 -7.33
C GLU A 192 -16.43 -6.15 -8.29
N THR A 193 -17.67 -5.73 -8.01
CA THR A 193 -18.36 -4.72 -8.83
C THR A 193 -17.65 -3.37 -8.76
N LEU A 194 -17.23 -2.95 -7.57
CA LEU A 194 -16.47 -1.71 -7.37
C LEU A 194 -15.09 -1.75 -8.02
N HIS A 195 -14.45 -2.91 -8.14
CA HIS A 195 -13.12 -3.04 -8.76
C HIS A 195 -13.20 -3.10 -10.29
N THR A 196 -14.32 -3.59 -10.81
CA THR A 196 -14.55 -3.75 -12.26
C THR A 196 -14.70 -2.39 -12.94
N PHE A 197 -15.44 -1.47 -12.32
CA PHE A 197 -15.92 -0.25 -12.96
C PHE A 197 -15.24 1.00 -12.42
N PRO A 198 -14.39 1.70 -13.20
CA PRO A 198 -13.64 2.85 -12.70
C PRO A 198 -14.46 4.14 -12.56
N LYS A 199 -15.70 4.20 -13.06
CA LYS A 199 -16.59 5.36 -12.88
C LYS A 199 -17.71 5.02 -11.91
N MET A 200 -18.05 5.99 -11.08
CA MET A 200 -19.09 5.87 -10.07
C MET A 200 -19.82 7.19 -9.92
N THR A 201 -21.15 7.15 -9.88
CA THR A 201 -22.02 8.29 -9.59
C THR A 201 -23.03 7.91 -8.52
N ALA A 202 -23.50 8.88 -7.74
CA ALA A 202 -24.36 8.64 -6.59
C ALA A 202 -25.54 9.62 -6.65
N ASP A 203 -26.75 9.09 -6.82
CA ASP A 203 -27.97 9.88 -6.90
C ASP A 203 -28.75 9.75 -5.58
N PRO A 204 -29.05 10.87 -4.90
CA PRO A 204 -29.86 10.83 -3.68
C PRO A 204 -31.29 10.42 -4.01
N LEU A 205 -31.91 9.64 -3.11
CA LEU A 205 -33.30 9.24 -3.18
C LEU A 205 -34.09 9.93 -2.06
N ASP A 206 -35.37 10.22 -2.31
CA ASP A 206 -36.27 10.86 -1.34
C ASP A 206 -36.42 10.08 -0.03
N SER A 207 -36.14 8.77 -0.07
CA SER A 207 -36.14 7.88 1.10
C SER A 207 -34.94 8.04 2.06
N GLY A 208 -34.03 8.99 1.82
CA GLY A 208 -32.76 9.12 2.57
C GLY A 208 -31.70 8.08 2.20
N ALA A 209 -31.98 7.25 1.20
CA ALA A 209 -31.02 6.32 0.59
C ALA A 209 -30.32 6.96 -0.61
N VAL A 210 -29.24 6.35 -1.06
CA VAL A 210 -28.46 6.76 -2.23
C VAL A 210 -28.42 5.61 -3.22
N LYS A 211 -28.67 5.91 -4.50
CA LYS A 211 -28.52 4.98 -5.61
C LYS A 211 -27.14 5.19 -6.24
N LEU A 212 -26.26 4.23 -6.03
CA LEU A 212 -24.90 4.23 -6.54
C LEU A 212 -24.87 3.53 -7.91
N HIS A 213 -24.48 4.25 -8.95
CA HIS A 213 -24.32 3.72 -10.31
C HIS A 213 -22.84 3.49 -10.60
N LEU A 214 -22.49 2.30 -11.07
CA LEU A 214 -21.12 1.93 -11.45
C LEU A 214 -20.99 1.78 -12.97
N GLY A 215 -19.90 2.25 -13.54
CA GLY A 215 -19.67 2.19 -14.99
C GLY A 215 -18.25 2.54 -15.44
N GLY A 216 -18.13 2.91 -16.71
CA GLY A 216 -16.84 3.16 -17.36
C GLY A 216 -16.23 1.90 -17.98
N GLU A 217 -15.22 2.09 -18.82
CA GLU A 217 -14.53 1.00 -19.49
C GLU A 217 -13.58 0.31 -18.52
N CYS A 218 -13.64 -1.03 -18.47
CA CYS A 218 -12.71 -1.82 -17.67
C CYS A 218 -11.27 -1.64 -18.19
N TYR A 219 -10.30 -1.85 -17.31
CA TYR A 219 -8.89 -1.67 -17.60
C TYR A 219 -8.06 -2.79 -16.95
N ASN A 220 -6.89 -3.08 -17.53
CA ASN A 220 -5.94 -3.99 -16.95
C ASN A 220 -5.27 -3.33 -15.73
N ARG A 221 -5.34 -3.98 -14.57
CA ARG A 221 -4.85 -3.40 -13.33
C ARG A 221 -3.34 -3.19 -13.28
N LYS A 222 -2.57 -3.98 -14.04
CA LYS A 222 -1.11 -3.93 -14.11
C LYS A 222 -0.66 -2.87 -15.10
N THR A 223 -1.15 -2.95 -16.34
CA THR A 223 -0.70 -2.08 -17.44
C THR A 223 -1.48 -0.77 -17.55
N LEU A 224 -2.58 -0.63 -16.79
CA LEU A 224 -3.49 0.54 -16.84
C LEU A 224 -4.20 0.73 -18.19
N ASN A 225 -4.00 -0.18 -19.14
CA ASN A 225 -4.58 -0.13 -20.46
C ASN A 225 -6.08 -0.46 -20.44
N ARG A 226 -6.85 0.26 -21.26
CA ARG A 226 -8.29 -0.02 -21.47
C ARG A 226 -8.45 -1.38 -22.15
N VAL A 227 -9.39 -2.17 -21.67
CA VAL A 227 -9.71 -3.47 -22.27
C VAL A 227 -10.81 -3.25 -23.32
N LYS A 228 -10.49 -3.46 -24.59
CA LYS A 228 -11.43 -3.28 -25.71
C LYS A 228 -12.34 -4.52 -25.88
N LYS A 229 -13.61 -4.42 -25.43
CA LYS A 229 -14.80 -5.31 -25.70
C LYS A 229 -14.71 -6.77 -25.15
N SER A 230 -15.78 -7.56 -24.94
CA SER A 230 -17.15 -7.59 -25.50
C SER A 230 -18.25 -8.10 -24.51
N THR A 231 -17.95 -8.33 -23.23
CA THR A 231 -18.92 -8.89 -22.27
C THR A 231 -18.86 -8.16 -20.94
N VAL A 232 -19.16 -6.86 -20.97
CA VAL A 232 -19.24 -6.07 -19.73
C VAL A 232 -20.55 -6.46 -19.04
N PRO A 233 -20.52 -6.95 -17.79
CA PRO A 233 -21.73 -7.18 -17.01
C PRO A 233 -22.58 -5.91 -17.00
N LYS A 234 -23.90 -6.06 -17.08
CA LYS A 234 -24.83 -4.92 -17.03
C LYS A 234 -24.45 -4.04 -15.84
N GLN A 235 -24.33 -2.73 -16.07
CA GLN A 235 -24.05 -1.74 -15.02
C GLN A 235 -24.97 -2.02 -13.83
N GLN A 236 -24.38 -2.10 -12.64
CA GLN A 236 -25.10 -2.45 -11.43
C GLN A 236 -25.34 -1.22 -10.58
N ASP A 237 -26.60 -1.09 -10.15
CA ASP A 237 -27.02 -0.05 -9.24
C ASP A 237 -27.13 -0.63 -7.84
N LEU A 238 -26.49 0.02 -6.87
CA LEU A 238 -26.55 -0.36 -5.47
C LEU A 238 -27.36 0.67 -4.70
N LYS A 239 -28.32 0.23 -3.89
CA LYS A 239 -29.05 1.11 -2.97
C LYS A 239 -28.39 1.03 -1.59
N LEU A 240 -27.83 2.14 -1.13
CA LEU A 240 -27.07 2.24 0.12
C LEU A 240 -27.63 3.36 1.01
N SER A 241 -27.34 3.33 2.31
CA SER A 241 -27.52 4.52 3.16
C SER A 241 -26.50 5.60 2.81
N THR A 242 -26.79 6.87 3.13
CA THR A 242 -25.84 7.97 2.88
C THR A 242 -24.48 7.74 3.53
N GLU A 243 -24.45 7.22 4.77
CA GLU A 243 -23.22 6.91 5.49
C GLU A 243 -22.42 5.80 4.81
N THR A 244 -23.08 4.69 4.49
CA THR A 244 -22.47 3.56 3.76
C THR A 244 -21.94 4.01 2.40
N CYS A 245 -22.69 4.85 1.69
CA CYS A 245 -22.28 5.38 0.39
C CYS A 245 -20.96 6.15 0.48
N ARG A 246 -20.72 6.93 1.55
CA ARG A 246 -19.45 7.65 1.74
C ARG A 246 -18.27 6.68 1.80
N VAL A 247 -18.40 5.58 2.55
CA VAL A 247 -17.36 4.56 2.68
C VAL A 247 -17.13 3.85 1.34
N TYR A 248 -18.20 3.53 0.60
CA TYR A 248 -18.10 2.92 -0.74
C TYR A 248 -17.38 3.86 -1.71
N SER A 249 -17.71 5.15 -1.66
CA SER A 249 -17.10 6.14 -2.54
C SER A 249 -15.61 6.32 -2.31
N LEU A 250 -15.18 6.35 -1.04
CA LEU A 250 -13.77 6.42 -0.68
C LEU A 250 -13.03 5.14 -1.04
N TYR A 251 -13.63 3.97 -0.78
CA TYR A 251 -13.05 2.69 -1.16
C TYR A 251 -12.83 2.57 -2.68
N HIS A 252 -13.83 3.00 -3.46
CA HIS A 252 -13.76 3.05 -4.92
C HIS A 252 -12.65 4.00 -5.40
N SER A 253 -12.61 5.22 -4.85
CA SER A 253 -11.60 6.22 -5.18
C SER A 253 -10.18 5.73 -4.90
N LEU A 254 -9.97 5.09 -3.75
CA LEU A 254 -8.68 4.47 -3.40
C LEU A 254 -8.32 3.31 -4.34
N HIS A 255 -9.29 2.46 -4.69
CA HIS A 255 -9.04 1.33 -5.60
C HIS A 255 -8.57 1.84 -6.98
N HIS A 256 -9.27 2.82 -7.53
CA HIS A 256 -9.00 3.34 -8.87
C HIS A 256 -7.98 4.49 -8.90
N TYR A 257 -7.41 4.87 -7.75
CA TYR A 257 -6.54 6.05 -7.65
C TYR A 257 -5.40 6.06 -8.68
N LYS A 258 -4.63 4.97 -8.77
CA LYS A 258 -3.53 4.83 -9.75
C LYS A 258 -4.01 4.99 -11.19
N TYR A 259 -5.15 4.38 -11.53
CA TYR A 259 -5.73 4.45 -12.86
C TYR A 259 -6.20 5.87 -13.21
N HIS A 260 -6.92 6.53 -12.31
CA HIS A 260 -7.38 7.91 -12.56
C HIS A 260 -6.23 8.91 -12.59
N THR A 261 -5.20 8.70 -11.77
CA THR A 261 -3.98 9.51 -11.81
C THR A 261 -3.24 9.32 -13.13
N PHE A 262 -3.15 8.07 -13.62
CA PHE A 262 -2.62 7.78 -14.96
C PHE A 262 -3.43 8.47 -16.07
N LEU A 263 -4.76 8.47 -16.00
CA LEU A 263 -5.58 9.21 -16.97
C LEU A 263 -5.33 10.72 -16.93
N ASN A 264 -5.08 11.29 -15.76
CA ASN A 264 -4.68 12.69 -15.63
C ASN A 264 -3.30 12.94 -16.25
N CYS A 265 -2.34 12.05 -16.04
CA CYS A 265 -1.01 12.12 -16.66
C CYS A 265 -1.14 12.04 -18.17
N LYS A 266 -1.93 11.10 -18.69
CA LYS A 266 -2.20 10.97 -20.12
C LYS A 266 -2.82 12.23 -20.72
N LYS A 267 -3.77 12.85 -20.02
CA LYS A 267 -4.35 14.12 -20.48
C LYS A 267 -3.30 15.23 -20.56
N GLU A 268 -2.39 15.30 -19.59
CA GLU A 268 -1.30 16.28 -19.57
C GLU A 268 -0.30 16.03 -20.71
N THR A 269 0.11 14.77 -20.93
CA THR A 269 0.99 14.40 -22.05
C THR A 269 0.35 14.71 -23.40
N ASP A 270 -0.91 14.30 -23.60
CA ASP A 270 -1.67 14.56 -24.83
C ASP A 270 -1.77 16.09 -25.09
N SER A 271 -1.92 16.90 -24.04
CA SER A 271 -1.99 18.37 -24.16
C SER A 271 -0.67 19.00 -24.60
N ILE A 272 0.47 18.46 -24.16
CA ILE A 272 1.80 18.94 -24.55
C ILE A 272 2.12 18.50 -25.97
N GLU A 273 1.86 17.22 -26.31
CA GLU A 273 2.05 16.68 -27.66
C GLU A 273 1.21 17.42 -28.71
N GLN A 274 0.04 17.95 -28.33
CA GLN A 274 -0.80 18.76 -29.23
C GLN A 274 -0.33 20.21 -29.38
N ALA A 275 0.43 20.74 -28.41
CA ALA A 275 0.89 22.12 -28.39
C ALA A 275 2.25 22.33 -29.08
N ALA A 276 3.05 21.27 -29.22
CA ALA A 276 4.35 21.29 -29.88
C ALA A 276 4.34 20.39 -31.12
N GLU A 277 5.14 20.73 -32.12
CA GLU A 277 5.31 19.91 -33.32
C GLU A 277 6.39 18.85 -33.04
N ASP A 278 5.97 17.59 -32.93
CA ASP A 278 6.84 16.41 -32.70
C ASP A 278 7.80 16.54 -31.49
N PRO A 279 7.29 16.84 -30.27
CA PRO A 279 8.15 16.86 -29.10
C PRO A 279 8.66 15.44 -28.81
N GLY A 280 9.94 15.32 -28.45
CA GLY A 280 10.49 14.03 -28.02
C GLY A 280 9.84 13.55 -26.72
N GLN A 281 9.73 12.24 -26.51
CA GLN A 281 9.11 11.69 -25.30
C GLN A 281 9.74 12.23 -24.01
N GLU A 282 11.08 12.32 -23.95
CA GLU A 282 11.79 12.88 -22.80
C GLU A 282 11.43 14.36 -22.57
N GLU A 283 11.25 15.13 -23.64
CA GLU A 283 10.83 16.52 -23.55
C GLU A 283 9.41 16.64 -22.97
N VAL A 284 8.48 15.79 -23.42
CA VAL A 284 7.12 15.75 -22.88
C VAL A 284 7.13 15.44 -21.38
N VAL A 285 7.93 14.46 -20.94
CA VAL A 285 8.09 14.14 -19.51
C VAL A 285 8.63 15.36 -18.76
N GLN A 286 9.70 15.98 -19.25
CA GLN A 286 10.31 17.15 -18.60
C GLN A 286 9.31 18.32 -18.47
N GLN A 287 8.51 18.58 -19.51
CA GLN A 287 7.49 19.63 -19.47
C GLN A 287 6.36 19.32 -18.48
N CYS A 288 5.84 18.08 -18.43
CA CYS A 288 4.89 17.67 -17.40
C CYS A 288 5.47 17.90 -15.99
N MET A 289 6.71 17.47 -15.78
CA MET A 289 7.37 17.53 -14.49
C MET A 289 7.81 18.96 -14.10
N ALA A 290 7.88 19.89 -15.05
CA ALA A 290 8.10 21.31 -14.82
C ALA A 290 6.82 22.03 -14.34
N ASN A 291 5.64 21.49 -14.63
CA ASN A 291 4.36 22.05 -14.19
C ASN A 291 4.11 21.82 -12.68
N GLN A 292 4.74 22.65 -11.84
CA GLN A 292 4.63 22.53 -10.38
C GLN A 292 3.19 22.70 -9.87
N GLY A 293 2.38 23.57 -10.50
CA GLY A 293 1.00 23.79 -10.07
C GLY A 293 0.11 22.55 -10.27
N TRP A 294 0.29 21.85 -11.38
CA TRP A 294 -0.40 20.59 -11.65
C TRP A 294 0.04 19.48 -10.68
N LEU A 295 1.35 19.31 -10.47
CA LEU A 295 1.88 18.32 -9.52
C LEU A 295 1.39 18.56 -8.10
N GLU A 296 1.37 19.81 -7.63
CA GLU A 296 0.83 20.18 -6.33
C GLU A 296 -0.66 19.89 -6.23
N THR A 297 -1.44 20.12 -7.30
CA THR A 297 -2.86 19.78 -7.34
C THR A 297 -3.10 18.28 -7.19
N LEU A 298 -2.29 17.45 -7.89
CA LEU A 298 -2.34 15.99 -7.76
C LEU A 298 -1.95 15.54 -6.35
N PHE A 299 -0.89 16.12 -5.77
CA PHE A 299 -0.44 15.78 -4.43
C PHE A 299 -1.48 16.17 -3.36
N ASN A 300 -2.05 17.36 -3.43
CA ASN A 300 -3.08 17.79 -2.48
C ASN A 300 -4.32 16.88 -2.55
N SER A 301 -4.73 16.50 -3.76
CA SER A 301 -5.83 15.54 -3.96
C SER A 301 -5.51 14.16 -3.38
N PHE A 302 -4.27 13.69 -3.50
CA PHE A 302 -3.81 12.44 -2.89
C PHE A 302 -3.92 12.48 -1.36
N ILE A 303 -3.38 13.54 -0.75
CA ILE A 303 -3.40 13.72 0.70
C ILE A 303 -4.83 13.85 1.23
N ASP A 304 -5.68 14.59 0.54
CA ASP A 304 -7.07 14.75 0.92
C ASP A 304 -7.81 13.42 0.86
N LEU A 305 -7.60 12.61 -0.19
CA LEU A 305 -8.17 11.27 -0.28
C LEU A 305 -7.75 10.39 0.92
N LEU A 306 -6.45 10.35 1.25
CA LEU A 306 -5.99 9.55 2.39
C LEU A 306 -6.52 10.09 3.72
N THR A 307 -6.63 11.41 3.87
CA THR A 307 -7.16 12.07 5.07
C THR A 307 -8.65 11.77 5.25
N LEU A 308 -9.45 11.92 4.19
CA LEU A 308 -10.88 11.61 4.20
C LEU A 308 -11.11 10.13 4.52
N SER A 309 -10.30 9.24 3.93
CA SER A 309 -10.38 7.79 4.17
C SER A 309 -9.97 7.39 5.60
N THR A 310 -9.10 8.17 6.24
CA THR A 310 -8.73 7.94 7.64
C THR A 310 -9.85 8.38 8.58
N LYS A 311 -10.60 9.43 8.23
CA LYS A 311 -11.66 10.02 9.04
C LYS A 311 -13.01 9.31 8.90
N ALA A 312 -13.36 8.84 7.70
CA ALA A 312 -14.60 8.13 7.40
C ALA A 312 -14.63 6.75 8.05
#